data_AF-A0A7H4P9D4-F1
#
_entry.id   AF-A0A7H4P9D4-F1
#
_cell.length_a   1.000
_cell.length_b   1.000
_cell.length_c   1.000
_cell.angle_alpha   90.00
_cell.angle_beta   90.00
_cell.angle_gamma   90.00
#
_symmetry.space_group_name_H-M   'P 1'
#
loop_
_entity.id
_entity.type
_entity.pdbx_description
1 polymer ?
#
loop_
_entity_poly.entity_id
_entity_poly.type
_entity_poly.pdbx_seq_one_letter_code
_entity_poly.pdbx_strand_id
1 'polypeptide(L)'
;MSHTLALHPVKKRDAIFLWVLFGWLAFALLPSWSLDYGLLESTSDEILAAYGWSQLNISWLWYLLPSLLLIRPWQEARREQRSRHYLDAGWAFLCMAFIVVSATVEGRGLGYATIVLFVALGAIMTLALTRLEWLGGDRFVIGSLVAIVALIGVFIVWPSIAIFIPMFTNDAGEFAPLAFMAVLSQAHIVQVIINSIGLSIAVGVGCTFFGLVLAIYTTRIAKRSAIIGRIFSILPIVTPPFVVGLGVTLMMGRSGYVTELMVDWFRLNQHQLAVRIYRHLAGAGAGVHPDGVYDPRRRD
;
A
#
# COMPACT_ATOMS: atom_id res chain seq x y z
N MET A 1 15.19 -65.73 17.34
CA MET A 1 15.09 -65.03 16.05
C MET A 1 13.87 -64.12 16.12
N SER A 2 14.08 -62.85 16.39
CA SER A 2 13.05 -61.84 16.60
C SER A 2 12.60 -61.29 15.25
N HIS A 3 11.38 -61.64 14.84
CA HIS A 3 10.72 -61.08 13.66
C HIS A 3 10.53 -59.59 13.85
N THR A 4 11.35 -58.79 13.16
CA THR A 4 11.19 -57.35 13.06
C THR A 4 10.00 -57.10 12.13
N LEU A 5 8.88 -56.67 12.71
CA LEU A 5 7.71 -56.19 11.97
C LEU A 5 8.15 -55.01 11.08
N ALA A 6 8.37 -55.30 9.79
CA ALA A 6 8.52 -54.28 8.77
C ALA A 6 7.15 -53.58 8.59
N LEU A 7 6.93 -52.54 9.40
CA LEU A 7 5.85 -51.59 9.18
C LEU A 7 5.97 -51.08 7.75
N HIS A 8 5.01 -51.45 6.91
CA HIS A 8 4.89 -50.86 5.58
C HIS A 8 4.81 -49.35 5.76
N PRO A 9 5.71 -48.56 5.13
CA PRO A 9 5.58 -47.11 5.16
C PRO A 9 4.26 -46.77 4.48
N VAL A 10 3.27 -46.34 5.26
CA VAL A 10 2.01 -45.82 4.72
C VAL A 10 2.38 -44.69 3.79
N LYS A 11 2.13 -44.88 2.49
CA LYS A 11 2.37 -43.90 1.43
C LYS A 11 1.66 -42.60 1.81
N LYS A 12 2.39 -41.63 2.37
CA LYS A 12 1.80 -40.38 2.82
C LYS A 12 1.45 -39.58 1.57
N ARG A 13 0.17 -39.31 1.37
CA ARG A 13 -0.26 -38.41 0.29
C ARG A 13 0.38 -37.05 0.53
N ASP A 14 1.01 -36.50 -0.51
CA ASP A 14 1.61 -35.17 -0.44
C ASP A 14 0.53 -34.14 -0.05
N ALA A 15 0.83 -33.32 0.96
CA ALA A 15 -0.09 -32.28 1.45
C ALA A 15 -0.49 -31.29 0.35
N ILE A 16 0.34 -31.13 -0.68
CA ILE A 16 0.07 -30.32 -1.88
C ILE A 16 -1.23 -30.80 -2.57
N PHE A 17 -1.48 -32.10 -2.64
CA PHE A 17 -2.70 -32.64 -3.26
C PHE A 17 -3.96 -32.19 -2.53
N LEU A 18 -3.91 -32.17 -1.19
CA LEU A 18 -5.04 -31.72 -0.38
C LEU A 18 -5.34 -30.24 -0.60
N TRP A 19 -4.30 -29.40 -0.73
CA TRP A 19 -4.47 -27.97 -1.01
C TRP A 19 -5.03 -27.70 -2.41
N VAL A 20 -4.57 -28.42 -3.43
CA VAL A 20 -5.13 -28.28 -4.78
C VAL A 20 -6.58 -28.77 -4.84
N LEU A 21 -6.89 -29.90 -4.18
CA LEU A 21 -8.26 -30.40 -4.06
C LEU A 21 -9.16 -29.37 -3.36
N PHE A 22 -8.68 -28.74 -2.29
CA PHE A 22 -9.41 -27.69 -1.59
C PHE A 22 -9.68 -26.47 -2.49
N GLY A 23 -8.72 -26.10 -3.36
CA GLY A 23 -8.91 -25.08 -4.38
C GLY A 23 -10.02 -25.43 -5.38
N TRP A 24 -10.04 -26.67 -5.90
CA TRP A 24 -11.12 -27.14 -6.78
C TRP A 24 -12.48 -27.22 -6.09
N LEU A 25 -12.50 -27.59 -4.80
CA LEU A 25 -13.70 -27.60 -3.99
C LEU A 25 -14.27 -26.18 -3.85
N ALA A 26 -13.39 -25.19 -3.63
CA ALA A 26 -13.79 -23.78 -3.60
C ALA A 26 -14.31 -23.28 -4.97
N PHE A 27 -13.70 -23.71 -6.08
CA PHE A 27 -14.20 -23.38 -7.43
C PHE A 27 -15.63 -23.90 -7.67
N ALA A 28 -15.94 -25.09 -7.16
CA ALA A 28 -17.27 -25.67 -7.30
C ALA A 28 -18.31 -24.97 -6.41
N LEU A 29 -17.94 -24.64 -5.16
CA LEU A 29 -18.88 -24.15 -4.15
C LEU A 29 -19.04 -22.62 -4.09
N LEU A 30 -18.03 -21.85 -4.51
CA LEU A 30 -18.02 -20.40 -4.34
C LEU A 30 -17.92 -19.64 -5.67
N PRO A 31 -18.47 -18.40 -5.75
CA PRO A 31 -18.30 -17.52 -6.89
C PRO A 31 -16.82 -17.20 -7.14
N SER A 32 -16.38 -17.36 -8.38
CA SER A 32 -14.99 -17.07 -8.80
C SER A 32 -14.79 -15.61 -9.18
N TRP A 33 -15.84 -14.96 -9.66
CA TRP A 33 -15.87 -13.52 -9.95
C TRP A 33 -16.54 -12.74 -8.82
N SER A 34 -16.23 -11.44 -8.72
CA SER A 34 -16.88 -10.55 -7.77
C SER A 34 -18.38 -10.42 -8.06
N LEU A 35 -19.16 -10.27 -6.98
CA LEU A 35 -20.57 -9.93 -7.02
C LEU A 35 -20.69 -8.43 -6.74
N ASP A 36 -21.50 -7.72 -7.51
CA ASP A 36 -21.62 -6.26 -7.36
C ASP A 36 -22.40 -5.89 -6.09
N TYR A 37 -23.37 -6.72 -5.72
CA TYR A 37 -24.24 -6.53 -4.54
C TYR A 37 -23.97 -7.53 -3.39
N GLY A 38 -22.92 -8.34 -3.51
CA GLY A 38 -22.59 -9.37 -2.51
C GLY A 38 -23.57 -10.55 -2.48
N LEU A 39 -23.32 -11.53 -1.60
CA LEU A 39 -24.04 -12.82 -1.62
C LEU A 39 -25.52 -12.76 -1.22
N LEU A 40 -25.93 -11.73 -0.47
CA LEU A 40 -27.27 -11.64 0.12
C LEU A 40 -28.24 -10.79 -0.70
N GLU A 41 -27.73 -9.85 -1.49
CA GLU A 41 -28.56 -8.90 -2.26
C GLU A 41 -28.50 -9.14 -3.77
N SER A 42 -27.59 -10.02 -4.22
CA SER A 42 -27.43 -10.36 -5.62
C SER A 42 -28.52 -11.32 -6.12
N THR A 43 -28.93 -11.14 -7.37
CA THR A 43 -29.96 -11.99 -8.00
C THR A 43 -29.44 -13.40 -8.26
N SER A 44 -30.33 -14.40 -8.30
CA SER A 44 -29.92 -15.79 -8.54
C SER A 44 -29.18 -15.97 -9.87
N ASP A 45 -29.54 -15.21 -10.91
CA ASP A 45 -28.87 -15.25 -12.22
C ASP A 45 -27.47 -14.63 -12.18
N GLU A 46 -27.27 -13.55 -11.41
CA GLU A 46 -25.97 -12.92 -11.20
C GLU A 46 -25.03 -13.84 -10.40
N ILE A 47 -25.54 -14.48 -9.35
CA ILE A 47 -24.79 -15.48 -8.58
C ILE A 47 -24.37 -16.64 -9.48
N LEU A 48 -25.28 -17.17 -10.30
CA LEU A 48 -24.96 -18.23 -11.27
C LEU A 48 -23.93 -17.77 -12.30
N ALA A 49 -24.01 -16.54 -12.80
CA ALA A 49 -23.02 -16.00 -13.73
C ALA A 49 -21.63 -15.79 -13.09
N ALA A 50 -21.58 -15.50 -11.78
CA ALA A 50 -20.34 -15.30 -11.04
C ALA A 50 -19.59 -16.62 -10.74
N TYR A 51 -20.25 -17.77 -10.83
CA TYR A 51 -19.60 -19.08 -10.75
C TYR A 51 -18.71 -19.31 -11.97
N GLY A 52 -17.44 -19.63 -11.73
CA GLY A 52 -16.46 -19.82 -12.80
C GLY A 52 -16.73 -21.02 -13.71
N TRP A 53 -17.60 -21.95 -13.29
CA TRP A 53 -18.03 -23.11 -14.09
C TRP A 53 -19.29 -22.85 -14.94
N SER A 54 -20.02 -21.75 -14.70
CA SER A 54 -21.26 -21.42 -15.41
C SER A 54 -21.02 -21.05 -16.87
N GLN A 55 -19.88 -20.42 -17.15
CA GLN A 55 -19.42 -20.06 -18.49
C GLN A 55 -17.96 -20.50 -18.68
N LEU A 56 -17.51 -20.63 -19.93
CA LEU A 56 -16.10 -20.91 -20.24
C LEU A 56 -15.27 -19.62 -20.13
N ASN A 57 -14.75 -19.40 -18.93
CA ASN A 57 -14.08 -18.15 -18.54
C ASN A 57 -12.58 -18.38 -18.27
N ILE A 58 -11.83 -17.29 -18.17
CA ILE A 58 -10.42 -17.30 -17.70
C ILE A 58 -10.25 -17.95 -16.32
N SER A 59 -11.30 -17.97 -15.49
CA SER A 59 -11.29 -18.65 -14.19
C SER A 59 -10.94 -20.14 -14.29
N TRP A 60 -11.25 -20.82 -15.38
CA TRP A 60 -10.81 -22.20 -15.58
C TRP A 60 -9.28 -22.32 -15.53
N LEU A 61 -8.56 -21.38 -16.13
CA LEU A 61 -7.09 -21.35 -16.11
C LEU A 61 -6.55 -21.11 -14.71
N TRP A 62 -7.27 -20.36 -13.85
CA TRP A 62 -6.85 -20.11 -12.47
C TRP A 62 -6.76 -21.38 -11.63
N TYR A 63 -7.60 -22.38 -11.90
CA TYR A 63 -7.61 -23.65 -11.17
C TYR A 63 -6.87 -24.77 -11.93
N LEU A 64 -6.82 -24.68 -13.26
CA LEU A 64 -6.09 -25.63 -14.11
C LEU A 64 -4.56 -25.43 -14.00
N LEU A 65 -4.06 -24.19 -13.97
CA LEU A 65 -2.61 -23.93 -13.86
C LEU A 65 -1.99 -24.43 -12.54
N PRO A 66 -2.62 -24.25 -11.36
CA PRO A 66 -2.18 -24.92 -10.13
C PRO A 66 -2.27 -26.43 -10.21
N SER A 67 -3.25 -26.98 -10.93
CA SER A 67 -3.39 -28.44 -11.09
C SER A 67 -2.27 -29.08 -11.92
N LEU A 68 -1.53 -28.30 -12.73
CA LEU A 68 -0.32 -28.78 -13.41
C LEU A 68 0.77 -29.23 -12.42
N LEU A 69 0.77 -28.71 -11.18
CA LEU A 69 1.62 -29.20 -10.10
C LEU A 69 1.30 -30.67 -9.74
N LEU A 70 0.10 -31.16 -10.04
CA LEU A 70 -0.35 -32.54 -9.78
C LEU A 70 0.05 -33.54 -10.87
N ILE A 71 0.39 -33.09 -12.08
CA ILE A 71 0.78 -33.99 -13.20
C ILE A 71 2.17 -34.63 -12.96
N ARG A 72 2.86 -34.24 -11.88
CA ARG A 72 4.14 -34.82 -11.47
C ARG A 72 4.02 -36.25 -10.95
N PRO A 73 5.07 -37.09 -11.12
CA PRO A 73 5.05 -38.48 -10.68
C PRO A 73 4.82 -38.60 -9.17
N TRP A 74 4.01 -39.60 -8.81
CA TRP A 74 3.45 -39.92 -7.48
C TRP A 74 4.46 -40.36 -6.40
N GLN A 75 5.74 -39.96 -6.53
CA GLN A 75 6.83 -40.36 -5.66
C GLN A 75 7.29 -39.19 -4.81
N GLU A 76 7.32 -39.40 -3.48
CA GLU A 76 7.88 -38.46 -2.50
C GLU A 76 9.28 -38.03 -2.96
N ALA A 77 9.45 -36.74 -3.30
CA ALA A 77 10.74 -36.21 -3.70
C ALA A 77 11.73 -36.38 -2.56
N ARG A 78 12.77 -37.22 -2.76
CA ARG A 78 13.93 -37.29 -1.87
C ARG A 78 14.53 -35.89 -1.68
N ARG A 79 15.04 -35.64 -0.47
CA ARG A 79 15.76 -34.43 -0.02
C ARG A 79 16.79 -33.84 -1.00
N GLU A 80 17.33 -34.63 -1.93
CA GLU A 80 18.35 -34.20 -2.90
C GLU A 80 17.86 -33.30 -4.04
N GLN A 81 16.55 -33.15 -4.23
CA GLN A 81 16.01 -32.42 -5.39
C GLN A 81 15.69 -30.95 -5.07
N ARG A 82 16.70 -30.22 -4.57
CA ARG A 82 16.61 -28.80 -4.19
C ARG A 82 16.03 -27.90 -5.30
N SER A 83 16.40 -28.15 -6.55
CA SER A 83 15.88 -27.43 -7.72
C SER A 83 14.36 -27.61 -7.91
N ARG A 84 13.79 -28.75 -7.51
CA ARG A 84 12.34 -29.03 -7.67
C ARG A 84 11.49 -28.18 -6.74
N HIS A 85 11.91 -27.98 -5.50
CA HIS A 85 11.17 -27.17 -4.53
C HIS A 85 11.20 -25.68 -4.86
N TYR A 86 12.30 -25.19 -5.44
CA TYR A 86 12.33 -23.83 -6.00
C TYR A 86 11.35 -23.64 -7.16
N LEU A 87 11.25 -24.64 -8.06
CA LEU A 87 10.25 -24.61 -9.14
C LEU A 87 8.83 -24.64 -8.61
N ASP A 88 8.55 -25.42 -7.55
CA ASP A 88 7.21 -25.50 -6.96
C ASP A 88 6.78 -24.16 -6.31
N ALA A 89 7.69 -23.54 -5.55
CA ALA A 89 7.46 -22.21 -4.97
C ALA A 89 7.32 -21.13 -6.05
N GLY A 90 8.20 -21.14 -7.07
CA GLY A 90 8.15 -20.21 -8.19
C GLY A 90 6.88 -20.36 -9.01
N TRP A 91 6.43 -21.59 -9.27
CA TRP A 91 5.19 -21.85 -10.01
C TRP A 91 3.95 -21.40 -9.22
N ALA A 92 3.90 -21.66 -7.91
CA ALA A 92 2.81 -21.16 -7.07
C ALA A 92 2.74 -19.62 -7.09
N PHE A 93 3.88 -18.95 -7.02
CA PHE A 93 3.96 -17.49 -7.15
C PHE A 93 3.49 -17.00 -8.53
N LEU A 94 3.93 -17.65 -9.61
CA LEU A 94 3.49 -17.33 -10.98
C LEU A 94 1.97 -17.51 -11.16
N CYS A 95 1.39 -18.57 -10.60
CA CYS A 95 -0.06 -18.76 -10.60
C CYS A 95 -0.77 -17.62 -9.86
N MET A 96 -0.29 -17.21 -8.68
CA MET A 96 -0.86 -16.08 -7.94
C MET A 96 -0.79 -14.79 -8.75
N ALA A 97 0.36 -14.49 -9.36
CA ALA A 97 0.52 -13.32 -10.21
C ALA A 97 -0.40 -13.37 -11.44
N PHE A 98 -0.51 -14.53 -12.09
CA PHE A 98 -1.38 -14.72 -13.25
C PHE A 98 -2.85 -14.48 -12.93
N ILE A 99 -3.35 -14.96 -11.79
CA ILE A 99 -4.74 -14.73 -11.34
C ILE A 99 -5.00 -13.23 -11.21
N VAL A 100 -4.10 -12.52 -10.54
CA VAL A 100 -4.24 -11.08 -10.29
C VAL A 100 -4.16 -10.27 -11.60
N VAL A 101 -3.18 -10.57 -12.47
CA VAL A 101 -3.01 -9.87 -13.76
C VAL A 101 -4.17 -10.14 -14.71
N SER A 102 -4.61 -11.40 -14.83
CA SER A 102 -5.74 -11.74 -15.70
C SER A 102 -7.05 -11.08 -15.23
N ALA A 103 -7.29 -11.00 -13.91
CA ALA A 103 -8.43 -10.28 -13.38
C ALA A 103 -8.38 -8.77 -13.70
N THR A 104 -7.21 -8.14 -13.66
CA THR A 104 -7.11 -6.73 -14.08
C THR A 104 -7.35 -6.48 -15.54
N VAL A 105 -6.86 -7.37 -16.40
CA VAL A 105 -7.03 -7.21 -17.85
C VAL A 105 -8.51 -7.35 -18.22
N GLU A 106 -9.25 -8.23 -17.54
CA GLU A 106 -10.68 -8.40 -17.74
C GLU A 106 -11.51 -7.23 -17.14
N GLY A 107 -10.91 -6.39 -16.29
CA GLY A 107 -11.60 -5.32 -15.58
C GLY A 107 -12.64 -5.80 -14.54
N ARG A 108 -12.57 -7.08 -14.14
CA ARG A 108 -13.52 -7.71 -13.22
C ARG A 108 -12.85 -8.04 -11.88
N GLY A 109 -13.59 -7.86 -10.79
CA GLY A 109 -13.12 -8.17 -9.45
C GLY A 109 -12.96 -9.68 -9.20
N LEU A 110 -12.06 -10.00 -8.28
CA LEU A 110 -11.82 -11.37 -7.83
C LEU A 110 -12.92 -11.79 -6.83
N GLY A 111 -13.54 -12.95 -7.06
CA GLY A 111 -14.59 -13.50 -6.20
C GLY A 111 -14.07 -14.28 -4.99
N TYR A 112 -14.99 -14.72 -4.12
CA TYR A 112 -14.66 -15.42 -2.87
C TYR A 112 -13.85 -16.71 -3.06
N ALA A 113 -14.05 -17.44 -4.15
CA ALA A 113 -13.30 -18.66 -4.42
C ALA A 113 -11.79 -18.41 -4.60
N THR A 114 -11.40 -17.18 -4.99
CA THR A 114 -9.99 -16.82 -5.20
C THR A 114 -9.26 -16.62 -3.87
N ILE A 115 -9.94 -16.22 -2.79
CA ILE A 115 -9.37 -16.15 -1.43
C ILE A 115 -8.86 -17.52 -1.01
N VAL A 116 -9.69 -18.55 -1.17
CA VAL A 116 -9.32 -19.93 -0.85
C VAL A 116 -8.16 -20.40 -1.72
N LEU A 117 -8.16 -20.02 -3.00
CA LEU A 117 -7.08 -20.33 -3.93
C LEU A 117 -5.75 -19.69 -3.52
N PHE A 118 -5.74 -18.41 -3.10
CA PHE A 118 -4.54 -17.74 -2.59
C PHE A 118 -4.04 -18.38 -1.29
N VAL A 119 -4.93 -18.78 -0.38
CA VAL A 119 -4.55 -19.52 0.84
C VAL A 119 -3.93 -20.87 0.47
N ALA A 120 -4.52 -21.60 -0.48
CA ALA A 120 -3.99 -22.87 -0.94
C ALA A 120 -2.61 -22.72 -1.61
N LEU A 121 -2.45 -21.74 -2.50
CA LEU A 121 -1.18 -21.44 -3.17
C LEU A 121 -0.11 -20.96 -2.18
N GLY A 122 -0.48 -20.12 -1.21
CA GLY A 122 0.38 -19.71 -0.12
C GLY A 122 0.85 -20.89 0.72
N ALA A 123 -0.05 -21.81 1.08
CA ALA A 123 0.29 -23.02 1.82
C ALA A 123 1.19 -23.97 1.02
N ILE A 124 0.96 -24.13 -0.29
CA ILE A 124 1.84 -24.90 -1.20
C ILE A 124 3.23 -24.26 -1.24
N MET A 125 3.30 -22.93 -1.33
CA MET A 125 4.56 -22.19 -1.31
C MET A 125 5.30 -22.38 0.03
N THR A 126 4.61 -22.29 1.18
CA THR A 126 5.19 -22.59 2.49
C THR A 126 5.71 -24.03 2.56
N LEU A 127 4.96 -25.01 2.07
CA LEU A 127 5.39 -26.41 2.03
C LEU A 127 6.62 -26.61 1.14
N ALA A 128 6.70 -25.93 0.00
CA ALA A 128 7.85 -25.98 -0.89
C ALA A 128 9.10 -25.35 -0.25
N LEU A 129 8.95 -24.18 0.38
CA LEU A 129 10.05 -23.46 1.03
C LEU A 129 10.55 -24.15 2.32
N THR A 130 9.66 -24.81 3.07
CA THR A 130 10.04 -25.60 4.25
C THR A 130 10.85 -26.85 3.88
N ARG A 131 10.49 -27.52 2.78
CA ARG A 131 11.27 -28.66 2.23
C ARG A 131 12.66 -28.26 1.73
N LEU A 132 12.86 -26.98 1.46
CA LEU A 132 14.14 -26.39 1.06
C LEU A 132 15.07 -26.06 2.24
N GLU A 133 14.62 -26.30 3.48
CA GLU A 133 15.30 -25.92 4.74
C GLU A 133 15.64 -24.41 4.80
N TRP A 134 14.88 -23.59 4.07
CA TRP A 134 14.99 -22.14 4.17
C TRP A 134 14.54 -21.70 5.56
N LEU A 135 15.20 -20.69 6.17
CA LEU A 135 14.92 -20.24 7.54
C LEU A 135 14.85 -21.39 8.58
N GLY A 136 15.70 -22.42 8.42
CA GLY A 136 15.73 -23.57 9.34
C GLY A 136 14.56 -24.54 9.19
N GLY A 137 13.72 -24.40 8.16
CA GLY A 137 12.61 -25.31 7.87
C GLY A 137 11.37 -25.12 8.77
N ASP A 138 11.31 -24.04 9.55
CA ASP A 138 10.16 -23.74 10.41
C ASP A 138 8.94 -23.33 9.55
N ARG A 139 7.89 -24.16 9.60
CA ARG A 139 6.66 -23.97 8.83
C ARG A 139 5.88 -22.74 9.26
N PHE A 140 5.92 -22.38 10.54
CA PHE A 140 5.18 -21.24 11.07
C PHE A 140 5.86 -19.93 10.66
N VAL A 141 7.18 -19.84 10.82
CA VAL A 141 7.96 -18.65 10.41
C VAL A 141 7.87 -18.43 8.91
N ILE A 142 8.02 -19.48 8.10
CA ILE A 142 7.92 -19.34 6.63
C ILE A 142 6.48 -19.03 6.22
N GLY A 143 5.48 -19.64 6.86
CA GLY A 143 4.06 -19.35 6.57
C GLY A 143 3.69 -17.91 6.89
N SER A 144 4.06 -17.40 8.06
CA SER A 144 3.84 -16.00 8.44
C SER A 144 4.58 -15.02 7.52
N LEU A 145 5.82 -15.32 7.15
CA LEU A 145 6.58 -14.50 6.20
C LEU A 145 5.90 -14.44 4.83
N VAL A 146 5.48 -15.59 4.29
CA VAL A 146 4.74 -15.67 3.03
C VAL A 146 3.45 -14.85 3.10
N ALA A 147 2.71 -14.94 4.20
CA ALA A 147 1.48 -14.17 4.39
C ALA A 147 1.73 -12.65 4.45
N ILE A 148 2.76 -12.19 5.18
CA ILE A 148 3.12 -10.78 5.27
C ILE A 148 3.54 -10.24 3.89
N VAL A 149 4.38 -10.97 3.16
CA VAL A 149 4.82 -10.57 1.81
C VAL A 149 3.63 -10.51 0.85
N ALA A 150 2.71 -11.49 0.92
CA ALA A 150 1.49 -11.47 0.12
C ALA A 150 0.60 -10.25 0.43
N LEU A 151 0.41 -9.92 1.72
CA LEU A 151 -0.35 -8.74 2.14
C LEU A 151 0.30 -7.43 1.66
N ILE A 152 1.62 -7.28 1.80
CA ILE A 152 2.34 -6.12 1.27
C ILE A 152 2.18 -6.05 -0.25
N GLY A 153 2.26 -7.18 -0.95
CA GLY A 153 2.03 -7.27 -2.39
C GLY A 153 0.66 -6.73 -2.80
N VAL A 154 -0.40 -7.22 -2.16
CA VAL A 154 -1.79 -6.89 -2.51
C VAL A 154 -2.21 -5.49 -2.05
N PHE A 155 -1.80 -5.06 -0.85
CA PHE A 155 -2.29 -3.80 -0.27
C PHE A 155 -1.37 -2.60 -0.48
N ILE A 156 -0.09 -2.82 -0.77
CA ILE A 156 0.88 -1.72 -0.92
C ILE A 156 1.40 -1.70 -2.35
N VAL A 157 2.05 -2.77 -2.80
CA VAL A 157 2.74 -2.81 -4.09
C VAL A 157 1.75 -2.66 -5.23
N TRP A 158 0.62 -3.35 -5.16
CA TRP A 158 -0.38 -3.35 -6.21
C TRP A 158 -1.05 -1.97 -6.44
N PRO A 159 -1.64 -1.30 -5.43
CA PRO A 159 -2.12 0.08 -5.61
C PRO A 159 -1.02 1.04 -6.05
N SER A 160 0.22 0.84 -5.57
CA SER A 160 1.35 1.66 -5.98
C SER A 160 1.59 1.55 -7.49
N ILE A 161 1.63 0.34 -8.06
CA ILE A 161 1.77 0.12 -9.50
C ILE A 161 0.57 0.70 -10.26
N ALA A 162 -0.65 0.50 -9.75
CA ALA A 162 -1.87 1.02 -10.39
C ALA A 162 -1.85 2.55 -10.53
N ILE A 163 -1.30 3.28 -9.55
CA ILE A 163 -1.12 4.74 -9.61
C ILE A 163 -0.15 5.15 -10.73
N PHE A 164 0.80 4.29 -11.12
CA PHE A 164 1.72 4.57 -12.22
C PHE A 164 1.13 4.28 -13.61
N ILE A 165 0.07 3.48 -13.75
CA ILE A 165 -0.51 3.16 -15.07
C ILE A 165 -0.98 4.43 -15.81
N PRO A 166 -1.76 5.35 -15.17
CA PRO A 166 -2.17 6.61 -15.80
C PRO A 166 -1.02 7.51 -16.25
N MET A 167 0.20 7.31 -15.74
CA MET A 167 1.37 8.08 -16.17
C MET A 167 1.74 7.82 -17.64
N PHE A 168 1.35 6.66 -18.18
CA PHE A 168 1.70 6.23 -19.53
C PHE A 168 0.50 6.21 -20.49
N THR A 169 -0.70 6.52 -20.02
CA THR A 169 -1.94 6.44 -20.80
C THR A 169 -2.67 7.78 -20.78
N ASN A 170 -3.22 8.19 -21.94
CA ASN A 170 -4.12 9.36 -22.02
C ASN A 170 -5.55 9.02 -21.54
N ASP A 171 -6.41 10.03 -21.43
CA ASP A 171 -7.84 9.88 -21.07
C ASP A 171 -8.61 8.92 -22.01
N ALA A 172 -8.11 8.73 -23.24
CA ALA A 172 -8.66 7.79 -24.22
C ALA A 172 -8.09 6.36 -24.11
N GLY A 173 -7.20 6.09 -23.15
CA GLY A 173 -6.53 4.79 -22.98
C GLY A 173 -5.36 4.53 -23.93
N GLU A 174 -4.99 5.51 -24.75
CA GLU A 174 -3.86 5.40 -25.69
C GLU A 174 -2.51 5.58 -24.98
N PHE A 175 -1.49 4.84 -25.42
CA PHE A 175 -0.14 4.91 -24.87
C PHE A 175 0.54 6.24 -25.27
N ALA A 176 0.71 7.13 -24.30
CA ALA A 176 1.16 8.50 -24.52
C ALA A 176 2.18 8.97 -23.45
N PRO A 177 3.39 8.39 -23.41
CA PRO A 177 4.40 8.72 -22.41
C PRO A 177 4.87 10.18 -22.45
N LEU A 178 4.72 10.86 -23.60
CA LEU A 178 5.07 12.29 -23.74
C LEU A 178 4.09 13.23 -23.02
N ALA A 179 2.85 12.80 -22.76
CA ALA A 179 1.87 13.61 -22.04
C ALA A 179 2.33 13.90 -20.60
N PHE A 180 2.94 12.91 -19.94
CA PHE A 180 3.54 13.10 -18.61
C PHE A 180 4.63 14.17 -18.61
N MET A 181 5.52 14.19 -19.61
CA MET A 181 6.57 15.20 -19.71
C MET A 181 6.00 16.60 -19.94
N ALA A 182 4.93 16.71 -20.71
CA ALA A 182 4.23 17.98 -20.91
C ALA A 182 3.66 18.50 -19.58
N VAL A 183 3.04 17.64 -18.76
CA VAL A 183 2.54 17.99 -17.42
C VAL A 183 3.69 18.41 -16.51
N LEU A 184 4.75 17.61 -16.42
CA LEU A 184 5.90 17.91 -15.55
C LEU A 184 6.59 19.24 -15.91
N SER A 185 6.58 19.62 -17.19
CA SER A 185 7.18 20.88 -17.67
C SER A 185 6.37 22.14 -17.36
N GLN A 186 5.14 22.00 -16.85
CA GLN A 186 4.30 23.16 -16.52
C GLN A 186 4.92 23.96 -15.37
N ALA A 187 5.06 25.27 -15.56
CA ALA A 187 5.76 26.15 -14.63
C ALA A 187 5.24 26.06 -13.18
N HIS A 188 3.91 25.91 -13.00
CA HIS A 188 3.32 25.77 -11.67
C HIS A 188 3.71 24.45 -10.99
N ILE A 189 3.80 23.34 -11.73
CA ILE A 189 4.20 22.03 -11.18
C ILE A 189 5.66 22.07 -10.75
N VAL A 190 6.54 22.62 -11.61
CA VAL A 190 7.96 22.80 -11.28
C VAL A 190 8.12 23.66 -10.02
N GLN A 191 7.36 24.76 -9.90
CA GLN A 191 7.41 25.62 -8.73
C GLN A 191 6.94 24.91 -7.45
N VAL A 192 5.86 24.12 -7.53
CA VAL A 192 5.41 23.27 -6.41
C VAL A 192 6.50 22.28 -6.01
N ILE A 193 7.13 21.59 -6.97
CA ILE A 193 8.21 20.64 -6.70
C ILE A 193 9.38 21.33 -5.99
N ILE A 194 9.85 22.48 -6.50
CA ILE A 194 10.97 23.23 -5.90
C ILE A 194 10.62 23.68 -4.48
N ASN A 195 9.41 24.22 -4.28
CA ASN A 195 8.94 24.66 -2.96
C ASN A 195 8.86 23.47 -1.98
N SER A 196 8.35 22.32 -2.43
CA SER A 196 8.27 21.10 -1.62
C SER A 196 9.65 20.56 -1.26
N ILE A 197 10.61 20.57 -2.19
CA ILE A 197 12.00 20.18 -1.92
C ILE A 197 12.62 21.12 -0.90
N GLY A 198 12.53 22.44 -1.11
CA GLY A 198 13.07 23.43 -0.19
C GLY A 198 12.47 23.29 1.22
N LEU A 199 11.15 23.11 1.31
CA LEU A 199 10.46 22.84 2.56
C LEU A 199 10.94 21.55 3.22
N SER A 200 11.06 20.45 2.47
CA SER A 200 11.50 19.15 3.00
C SER A 200 12.93 19.20 3.56
N ILE A 201 13.83 19.95 2.93
CA ILE A 201 15.21 20.15 3.41
C ILE A 201 15.20 20.98 4.69
N ALA A 202 14.51 22.11 4.71
CA ALA A 202 14.44 22.98 5.88
C ALA A 202 13.83 22.25 7.08
N VAL A 203 12.72 21.55 6.87
CA VAL A 203 12.04 20.74 7.90
C VAL A 203 12.92 19.55 8.30
N GLY A 204 13.52 18.84 7.36
CA GLY A 204 14.40 17.70 7.64
C GLY A 204 15.58 18.07 8.52
N VAL A 205 16.33 19.12 8.14
CA VAL A 205 17.47 19.63 8.93
C VAL A 205 17.01 20.12 10.29
N GLY A 206 15.92 20.88 10.36
CA GLY A 206 15.36 21.38 11.62
C GLY A 206 14.93 20.25 12.55
N CYS A 207 14.16 19.29 12.06
CA CYS A 207 13.70 18.14 12.82
C CYS A 207 14.86 17.25 13.30
N THR A 208 15.88 17.02 12.48
CA THR A 208 17.07 16.25 12.91
C THR A 208 17.83 16.99 14.00
N PHE A 209 18.06 18.30 13.86
CA PHE A 209 18.78 19.09 14.86
C PHE A 209 18.03 19.12 16.20
N PHE A 210 16.75 19.54 16.20
CA PHE A 210 15.96 19.61 17.43
C PHE A 210 15.66 18.23 18.02
N GLY A 211 15.40 17.23 17.18
CA GLY A 211 15.19 15.85 17.61
C GLY A 211 16.42 15.25 18.28
N LEU A 212 17.63 15.51 17.76
CA LEU A 212 18.88 15.08 18.37
C LEU A 212 19.12 15.77 19.72
N VAL A 213 18.93 17.09 19.80
CA VAL A 213 19.07 17.85 21.06
C VAL A 213 18.11 17.31 22.13
N LEU A 214 16.84 17.11 21.77
CA LEU A 214 15.82 16.58 22.67
C LEU A 214 16.11 15.13 23.10
N ALA A 215 16.58 14.28 22.18
CA ALA A 215 16.95 12.90 22.49
C ALA A 215 18.12 12.84 23.48
N ILE A 216 19.17 13.66 23.30
CA ILE A 216 20.30 13.73 24.23
C ILE A 216 19.84 14.27 25.59
N TYR A 217 19.03 15.34 25.59
CA TYR A 217 18.53 15.93 26.83
C TYR A 217 17.69 14.94 27.65
N THR A 218 16.75 14.25 27.01
CA THR A 218 15.84 13.30 27.69
C THR A 218 16.55 12.05 28.17
N THR A 219 17.56 11.55 27.42
CA THR A 219 18.28 10.32 27.79
C THR A 219 19.41 10.55 28.80
N ARG A 220 20.08 11.72 28.79
CA ARG A 220 21.28 11.96 29.63
C ARG A 220 21.08 12.95 30.78
N ILE A 221 20.18 13.93 30.65
CA ILE A 221 20.12 15.08 31.59
C ILE A 221 18.83 15.04 32.43
N ALA A 222 17.69 14.70 31.81
CA ALA A 222 16.37 14.84 32.41
C ALA A 222 16.00 13.73 33.43
N LYS A 223 16.60 13.71 34.62
CA LYS A 223 16.31 12.66 35.64
C LYS A 223 14.87 12.66 36.19
N ARG A 224 14.23 13.83 36.36
CA ARG A 224 12.85 13.97 36.89
C ARG A 224 11.83 14.42 35.81
N SER A 225 12.30 15.08 34.77
CA SER A 225 11.47 15.64 33.68
C SER A 225 11.40 14.75 32.42
N ALA A 226 12.07 13.59 32.38
CA ALA A 226 12.05 12.70 31.22
C ALA A 226 10.64 12.24 30.83
N ILE A 227 9.76 12.02 31.82
CA ILE A 227 8.36 11.62 31.57
C ILE A 227 7.62 12.72 30.80
N ILE A 228 7.77 13.97 31.24
CA ILE A 228 7.13 15.13 30.60
C ILE A 228 7.68 15.31 29.17
N GLY A 229 9.01 15.23 29.00
CA GLY A 229 9.62 15.32 27.67
C GLY A 229 9.15 14.23 26.70
N ARG A 230 8.95 12.99 27.19
CA ARG A 230 8.45 11.88 26.37
C ARG A 230 6.98 12.09 25.97
N ILE A 231 6.15 12.60 26.87
CA ILE A 231 4.74 12.92 26.57
C ILE A 231 4.65 14.01 25.50
N PHE A 232 5.35 15.13 25.68
CA PHE A 232 5.35 16.23 24.70
C PHE A 232 5.94 15.83 23.34
N SER A 233 6.81 14.82 23.28
CA SER A 233 7.33 14.29 22.00
C SER A 233 6.32 13.40 21.26
N ILE A 234 5.45 12.70 21.99
CA ILE A 234 4.48 11.75 21.42
C ILE A 234 3.15 12.45 21.10
N LEU A 235 2.74 13.43 21.92
CA LEU A 235 1.44 14.11 21.79
C LEU A 235 1.18 14.64 20.36
N PRO A 236 2.15 15.30 19.68
CA PRO A 236 1.94 15.81 18.33
C PRO A 236 1.73 14.72 17.26
N ILE A 237 2.14 13.48 17.54
CA ILE A 237 2.02 12.35 16.59
C ILE A 237 0.57 11.88 16.52
N VAL A 238 -0.17 11.96 17.64
CA VAL A 238 -1.57 11.52 17.72
C VAL A 238 -2.54 12.65 17.35
N THR A 239 -2.12 13.91 17.49
CA THR A 239 -2.96 15.05 17.09
C THR A 239 -3.21 15.04 15.58
N PRO A 240 -4.48 15.14 15.13
CA PRO A 240 -4.77 15.22 13.70
C PRO A 240 -4.01 16.38 13.04
N PRO A 241 -3.42 16.18 11.85
CA PRO A 241 -2.59 17.20 11.20
C PRO A 241 -3.38 18.50 10.93
N PHE A 242 -4.68 18.38 10.69
CA PHE A 242 -5.57 19.52 10.47
C PHE A 242 -5.65 20.47 11.68
N VAL A 243 -5.75 19.92 12.89
CA VAL A 243 -5.86 20.72 14.11
C VAL A 243 -4.59 21.53 14.35
N VAL A 244 -3.43 20.90 14.13
CA VAL A 244 -2.13 21.56 14.27
C VAL A 244 -2.00 22.71 13.25
N GLY A 245 -2.37 22.46 11.98
CA GLY A 245 -2.32 23.49 10.93
C GLY A 245 -3.22 24.69 11.19
N LEU A 246 -4.47 24.45 11.63
CA LEU A 246 -5.40 25.53 12.00
C LEU A 246 -4.90 26.31 13.22
N GLY A 247 -4.39 25.62 14.24
CA GLY A 247 -3.83 26.26 15.43
C GLY A 247 -2.72 27.25 15.07
N VAL A 248 -1.75 26.83 14.25
CA VAL A 248 -0.66 27.70 13.77
C VAL A 248 -1.22 28.88 12.96
N THR A 249 -2.17 28.64 12.06
CA THR A 249 -2.78 29.69 11.23
C THR A 249 -3.51 30.75 12.08
N LEU A 250 -4.23 30.33 13.12
CA LEU A 250 -4.92 31.25 14.03
C LEU A 250 -3.94 32.02 14.92
N MET A 251 -2.89 31.35 15.42
CA MET A 251 -1.84 31.98 16.23
C MET A 251 -1.03 33.01 15.45
N MET A 252 -0.79 32.78 14.15
CA MET A 252 -0.16 33.73 13.23
C MET A 252 -1.16 34.63 12.50
N GLY A 253 -2.45 34.53 12.81
CA GLY A 253 -3.49 35.39 12.23
C GLY A 253 -3.30 36.86 12.61
N ARG A 254 -4.07 37.75 11.98
CA ARG A 254 -3.99 39.20 12.20
C ARG A 254 -4.12 39.61 13.68
N SER A 255 -4.93 38.86 14.43
CA SER A 255 -5.20 39.04 15.86
C SER A 255 -4.70 37.84 16.68
N GLY A 256 -3.76 37.07 16.13
CA GLY A 256 -3.18 35.93 16.82
C GLY A 256 -2.12 36.35 17.83
N TYR A 257 -1.93 35.53 18.86
CA TYR A 257 -1.00 35.80 19.95
C TYR A 257 0.45 36.05 19.48
N VAL A 258 0.90 35.37 18.42
CA VAL A 258 2.26 35.54 17.90
C VAL A 258 2.40 36.89 17.19
N THR A 259 1.39 37.28 16.40
CA THR A 259 1.39 38.56 15.68
C THR A 259 1.38 39.75 16.65
N GLU A 260 0.58 39.68 17.71
CA GLU A 260 0.53 40.70 18.76
C GLU A 260 1.88 40.83 19.49
N LEU A 261 2.48 39.70 19.91
CA LEU A 261 3.82 39.68 20.51
C LEU A 261 4.89 40.29 19.62
N MET A 262 4.84 40.05 18.30
CA MET A 262 5.79 40.64 17.35
C MET A 262 5.60 42.15 17.22
N VAL A 263 4.37 42.65 17.19
CA VAL A 263 4.09 44.10 17.13
C VAL A 263 4.59 44.80 18.38
N ASP A 264 4.30 44.24 19.56
CA ASP A 264 4.65 44.84 20.83
C ASP A 264 6.15 44.82 21.11
N TRP A 265 6.80 43.68 20.87
CA TRP A 265 8.21 43.51 21.24
C TRP A 265 9.18 44.04 20.18
N PHE A 266 8.86 43.90 18.89
CA PHE A 266 9.69 44.39 17.79
C PHE A 266 9.27 45.79 17.27
N ARG A 267 8.24 46.41 17.85
CA ARG A 267 7.68 47.72 17.44
C ARG A 267 7.38 47.81 15.93
N LEU A 268 6.96 46.70 15.34
CA LEU A 268 6.63 46.66 13.93
C LEU A 268 5.19 47.16 13.75
N ASN A 269 5.00 48.35 13.17
CA ASN A 269 3.67 48.89 12.91
C ASN A 269 2.82 47.90 12.10
N GLN A 270 1.62 47.58 12.59
CA GLN A 270 0.72 46.56 12.03
C GLN A 270 0.42 46.77 10.53
N HIS A 271 0.32 48.05 10.11
CA HIS A 271 0.19 48.43 8.70
C HIS A 271 1.45 48.18 7.85
N GLN A 272 2.65 48.38 8.40
CA GLN A 272 3.91 48.17 7.66
C GLN A 272 4.25 46.69 7.52
N LEU A 273 3.86 45.86 8.49
CA LEU A 273 4.06 44.41 8.45
C LEU A 273 3.20 43.75 7.36
N ALA A 274 1.90 44.10 7.32
CA ALA A 274 0.98 43.63 6.29
C ALA A 274 1.46 44.04 4.88
N VAL A 275 1.90 45.29 4.72
CA VAL A 275 2.40 45.80 3.42
C VAL A 275 3.73 45.15 3.02
N ARG A 276 4.66 44.88 3.95
CA ARG A 276 5.93 44.18 3.64
C ARG A 276 5.71 42.71 3.28
N ILE A 277 4.85 42.01 4.03
CA ILE A 277 4.51 40.62 3.74
C ILE A 277 3.78 40.53 2.40
N TYR A 278 2.81 41.43 2.14
CA TYR A 278 2.12 41.49 0.87
C TYR A 278 3.06 41.83 -0.30
N ARG A 279 4.01 42.75 -0.12
CA ARG A 279 5.00 43.10 -1.16
C ARG A 279 5.99 41.96 -1.44
N HIS A 280 6.35 41.16 -0.44
CA HIS A 280 7.17 39.96 -0.65
C HIS A 280 6.39 38.80 -1.29
N LEU A 281 5.10 38.63 -0.97
CA LEU A 281 4.24 37.63 -1.60
C LEU A 281 3.84 38.02 -3.04
N ALA A 282 3.56 39.30 -3.30
CA ALA A 282 3.27 39.83 -4.63
C ALA A 282 4.49 39.79 -5.57
N GLY A 283 5.70 40.01 -5.02
CA GLY A 283 6.95 39.81 -5.76
C GLY A 283 7.24 38.34 -6.12
N ALA A 284 6.56 37.39 -5.47
CA ALA A 284 6.70 35.95 -5.70
C ALA A 284 5.63 35.34 -6.63
N GLY A 285 4.87 36.17 -7.37
CA GLY A 285 4.06 35.70 -8.50
C GLY A 285 2.53 35.71 -8.32
N ALA A 286 1.99 36.45 -7.35
CA ALA A 286 0.53 36.65 -7.25
C ALA A 286 0.14 38.04 -7.80
N GLY A 287 -0.30 38.09 -9.05
CA GLY A 287 -0.86 39.29 -9.68
C GLY A 287 -2.23 39.65 -9.11
N VAL A 288 -2.26 40.34 -7.96
CA VAL A 288 -3.48 40.94 -7.40
C VAL A 288 -3.25 42.44 -7.20
N HIS A 289 -4.05 43.25 -7.89
CA HIS A 289 -4.00 44.71 -7.91
C HIS A 289 -4.50 45.29 -6.57
N PRO A 290 -3.97 46.43 -6.06
CA PRO A 290 -4.15 46.84 -4.66
C PRO A 290 -5.45 47.57 -4.32
N ASP A 291 -6.29 47.92 -5.30
CA ASP A 291 -7.34 48.91 -5.11
C ASP A 291 -8.75 48.32 -5.25
N GLY A 292 -9.10 47.43 -4.31
CA GLY A 292 -10.47 46.96 -4.09
C GLY A 292 -11.19 47.81 -3.04
N VAL A 293 -11.27 49.12 -3.26
CA VAL A 293 -12.18 49.98 -2.49
C VAL A 293 -13.58 49.76 -3.06
N TYR A 294 -14.47 49.15 -2.27
CA TYR A 294 -15.89 49.07 -2.57
C TYR A 294 -16.47 50.51 -2.59
N ASP A 295 -16.73 51.03 -3.79
CA ASP A 295 -17.45 52.29 -4.01
C ASP A 295 -18.95 51.98 -4.18
N PRO A 296 -19.81 52.35 -3.21
CA PRO A 296 -21.25 52.07 -3.29
C PRO A 296 -22.01 52.94 -4.31
N ARG A 297 -21.34 53.75 -5.14
CA ARG A 297 -21.99 54.69 -6.08
C ARG A 297 -21.93 54.32 -7.56
N ARG A 298 -21.40 53.16 -7.94
CA ARG A 298 -21.50 52.67 -9.33
C ARG A 298 -22.52 51.56 -9.44
N ARG A 299 -23.77 51.95 -9.72
CA ARG A 299 -24.66 51.14 -10.57
C ARG A 299 -24.35 51.54 -11.99
N ASP A 300 -23.95 50.58 -12.81
CA ASP A 300 -24.25 50.47 -14.23
C ASP A 300 -24.08 48.99 -14.59
#